data_AF-A0A8X7YN71-F1
#
_entry.id   AF-A0A8X7YN71-F1
#
_cell.length_a   1.000
_cell.length_b   1.000
_cell.length_c   1.000
_cell.angle_alpha   90.00
_cell.angle_beta   90.00
_cell.angle_gamma   90.00
#
_symmetry.space_group_name_H-M   'P 1'
#
loop_
_entity.id
_entity.type
_entity.pdbx_description
1 polymer ?
#
loop_
_entity_poly.entity_id
_entity_poly.type
_entity_poly.pdbx_seq_one_letter_code
_entity_poly.pdbx_strand_id
1 'polypeptide(L)'
;MAVDPIQTLPPPRSATDFFSDPLDFHPLWFKPDLFLSPNFDSDSYISELRTFVPFDTLRSELQAHLTSLNHELIDLINRDYADFVNLSTKLVDVDSAVVRMRAPLLELREKIEGFRGSVKSSLVALKNGLEQRSEAAATREVLELLLDTFHVVSKNWNVVLLIGRCHFWDECVLYSEKGARSWKRLELEFIMKGIVEKLIKELPSVPADWSNGDVNSTEKNAASNGSIENGTNVRETQSMLLERIASEMNRLKFYIAHAQNLPFIQNMEKRIQGASLLLDASLGHCFVDGLEHRDENAIYNCLRAYAAIDNTSSAEEIFRTTIVAPLIQKIIPHGPSGGVVGASGDGLENDYQEIKKCIEKDCKFLLEISSAENSGLHVFDFLANSILKEVLSAIKKGKPGAFSPGRPTEFLINYKSSLDFLGHLEGYCPSRSAVTKFRAEAIYIEFMKQWNVGVYFSLRFQEIAGALDSALATTSLVPVHNSPSGNGSSQDLTLKQSVTLLESLRSCWREDFLILSCSDKFLRLTLQLLSRFSNWLSSGLAARKTGNTGSNSGYEWAASAVPNDFLYVCVVS
;
A
#
# COMPACT_ATOMS: atom_id res chain seq x y z
N MET A 1 56.73 -39.75 -12.27
CA MET A 1 57.64 -38.66 -12.69
C MET A 1 56.86 -37.69 -13.53
N ALA A 2 56.43 -36.59 -12.93
CA ALA A 2 56.14 -35.31 -13.58
C ALA A 2 56.17 -34.27 -12.45
N VAL A 3 57.00 -33.25 -12.64
CA VAL A 3 57.39 -32.24 -11.65
C VAL A 3 56.47 -31.04 -11.82
N ASP A 4 55.83 -30.59 -10.74
CA ASP A 4 55.07 -29.33 -10.72
C ASP A 4 56.02 -28.12 -10.83
N PRO A 5 55.71 -27.10 -11.65
CA PRO A 5 56.48 -25.87 -11.67
C PRO A 5 56.06 -24.95 -10.52
N ILE A 6 57.03 -24.64 -9.67
CA ILE A 6 56.96 -23.64 -8.60
C ILE A 6 56.71 -22.26 -9.23
N GLN A 7 55.55 -21.66 -8.97
CA GLN A 7 55.30 -20.24 -9.21
C GLN A 7 56.00 -19.42 -8.13
N THR A 8 57.13 -18.81 -8.47
CA THR A 8 57.79 -17.78 -7.67
C THR A 8 57.00 -16.47 -7.79
N LEU A 9 56.47 -15.99 -6.66
CA LEU A 9 55.84 -14.67 -6.53
C LEU A 9 56.88 -13.56 -6.79
N PRO A 10 56.57 -12.48 -7.54
CA PRO A 10 57.46 -11.31 -7.59
C PRO A 10 57.44 -10.59 -6.23
N PRO A 11 58.54 -9.91 -5.83
CA PRO A 11 58.56 -9.14 -4.60
C PRO A 11 57.52 -7.99 -4.66
N PRO A 12 56.95 -7.56 -3.53
CA PRO A 12 56.02 -6.45 -3.51
C PRO A 12 56.74 -5.19 -3.94
N ARG A 13 56.26 -4.57 -5.03
CA ARG A 13 56.69 -3.22 -5.43
C ARG A 13 56.28 -2.24 -4.33
N SER A 14 57.20 -1.36 -3.96
CA SER A 14 56.97 -0.27 -3.01
C SER A 14 55.81 0.61 -3.48
N ALA A 15 54.94 1.03 -2.55
CA ALA A 15 53.79 1.90 -2.80
C ALA A 15 54.17 3.33 -3.25
N THR A 16 55.46 3.62 -3.40
CA THR A 16 55.97 4.89 -3.94
C THR A 16 55.93 4.98 -5.46
N ASP A 17 55.67 3.88 -6.18
CA ASP A 17 55.64 3.87 -7.66
C ASP A 17 54.25 4.09 -8.27
N PHE A 18 53.21 4.34 -7.45
CA PHE A 18 51.82 4.46 -7.92
C PHE A 18 51.27 5.91 -7.95
N PHE A 19 52.04 6.88 -7.44
CA PHE A 19 51.60 8.29 -7.29
C PHE A 19 52.54 9.33 -7.90
N SER A 20 53.39 8.96 -8.86
CA SER A 20 54.11 9.96 -9.65
C SER A 20 53.29 10.30 -10.88
N ASP A 21 52.54 11.40 -10.79
CA ASP A 21 51.98 12.11 -11.94
C ASP A 21 53.11 12.40 -12.96
N PRO A 22 52.92 12.20 -14.28
CA PRO A 22 53.93 12.50 -15.29
C PRO A 22 53.95 14.02 -15.53
N LEU A 23 54.41 14.77 -14.54
CA LEU A 23 54.72 16.18 -14.68
C LEU A 23 56.23 16.30 -14.92
N ASP A 24 56.58 16.39 -16.20
CA ASP A 24 57.78 17.00 -16.76
C ASP A 24 59.07 16.79 -15.95
N PHE A 25 59.83 15.75 -16.28
CA PHE A 25 61.24 15.61 -15.89
C PHE A 25 62.17 16.67 -16.52
N HIS A 26 61.59 17.65 -17.18
CA HIS A 26 62.32 18.68 -17.88
C HIS A 26 62.64 19.84 -16.93
N PRO A 27 63.90 20.33 -16.95
CA PRO A 27 64.25 21.55 -16.24
C PRO A 27 63.31 22.69 -16.61
N LEU A 28 63.01 23.59 -15.66
CA LEU A 28 62.06 24.72 -15.83
C LEU A 28 62.36 25.66 -17.03
N TRP A 29 63.58 25.61 -17.57
CA TRP A 29 63.99 26.35 -18.76
C TRP A 29 63.63 25.65 -20.08
N PHE A 30 63.38 24.34 -20.06
CA PHE A 30 63.02 23.55 -21.22
C PHE A 30 61.49 23.54 -21.36
N LYS A 31 61.00 24.11 -22.46
CA LYS A 31 59.57 24.25 -22.74
C LYS A 31 59.21 23.53 -24.04
N PRO A 32 58.83 22.24 -23.96
CA PRO A 32 58.45 21.44 -25.12
C PRO A 32 57.30 22.04 -25.95
N ASP A 33 56.38 22.74 -25.31
CA ASP A 33 55.21 23.35 -25.96
C ASP A 33 55.57 24.33 -27.10
N LEU A 34 56.78 24.91 -27.04
CA LEU A 34 57.25 25.83 -28.07
C LEU A 34 57.51 25.10 -29.41
N PHE A 35 57.82 23.80 -29.39
CA PHE A 35 58.00 22.98 -30.60
C PHE A 35 56.72 22.81 -31.40
N LEU A 36 55.55 22.94 -30.76
CA LEU A 36 54.24 22.84 -31.41
C LEU A 36 53.76 24.17 -32.01
N SER A 37 54.51 25.25 -31.80
CA SER A 37 54.13 26.57 -32.29
C SER A 37 54.39 26.71 -33.81
N PRO A 38 53.45 27.29 -34.58
CA PRO A 38 53.55 27.37 -36.04
C PRO A 38 54.68 28.31 -36.54
N ASN A 39 55.21 29.17 -35.67
CA ASN A 39 56.30 30.10 -35.98
C ASN A 39 57.61 29.71 -35.27
N PHE A 40 57.74 28.45 -34.85
CA PHE A 40 58.93 27.97 -34.16
C PHE A 40 60.18 28.08 -35.04
N ASP A 41 61.23 28.71 -34.53
CA ASP A 41 62.55 28.77 -35.16
C ASP A 41 63.60 28.13 -34.24
N SER A 42 64.27 27.08 -34.73
CA SER A 42 65.24 26.33 -33.95
C SER A 42 66.49 27.14 -33.63
N ASP A 43 66.92 28.00 -34.54
CA ASP A 43 68.16 28.76 -34.40
C ASP A 43 68.00 29.87 -33.35
N SER A 44 66.88 30.59 -33.37
CA SER A 44 66.53 31.58 -32.34
C SER A 44 66.32 30.93 -30.97
N TYR A 45 65.64 29.79 -30.91
CA TYR A 45 65.38 29.06 -29.65
C TYR A 45 66.67 28.58 -28.97
N ILE A 46 67.59 27.98 -29.74
CA ILE A 46 68.88 27.52 -29.21
C ILE A 46 69.74 28.71 -28.80
N SER A 47 69.73 29.79 -29.59
CA SER A 47 70.51 31.00 -29.30
C SER A 47 70.07 31.68 -28.01
N GLU A 48 68.77 31.76 -27.76
CA GLU A 48 68.18 32.30 -26.53
C GLU A 48 68.56 31.43 -25.32
N LEU A 49 68.38 30.11 -25.40
CA LEU A 49 68.69 29.21 -24.27
C LEU A 49 70.19 29.11 -23.97
N ARG A 50 71.05 29.25 -24.97
CA ARG A 50 72.52 29.24 -24.80
C ARG A 50 73.04 30.41 -23.98
N THR A 51 72.27 31.49 -23.82
CA THR A 51 72.65 32.61 -22.95
C THR A 51 72.63 32.25 -21.46
N PHE A 52 71.90 31.19 -21.08
CA PHE A 52 71.74 30.79 -19.69
C PHE A 52 71.98 29.29 -19.42
N VAL A 53 72.14 28.44 -20.44
CA VAL A 53 72.31 26.98 -20.31
C VAL A 53 73.51 26.46 -21.15
N PRO A 54 74.38 25.60 -20.59
CA PRO A 54 75.44 24.94 -21.35
C PRO A 54 74.90 24.06 -22.49
N PHE A 55 75.59 24.07 -23.63
CA PHE A 55 75.14 23.38 -24.85
C PHE A 55 74.99 21.85 -24.67
N ASP A 56 75.88 21.22 -23.88
CA ASP A 56 75.81 19.79 -23.63
C ASP A 56 74.57 19.38 -22.82
N THR A 57 74.16 20.22 -21.86
CA THR A 57 72.94 20.01 -21.07
C THR A 57 71.70 20.15 -21.95
N LEU A 58 71.65 21.19 -22.79
CA LEU A 58 70.57 21.39 -23.76
C LEU A 58 70.44 20.19 -24.73
N ARG A 59 71.56 19.71 -25.25
CA ARG A 59 71.61 18.56 -26.16
C ARG A 59 71.11 17.28 -25.49
N SER A 60 71.53 17.02 -24.26
CA SER A 60 71.11 15.85 -23.49
C SER A 60 69.59 15.87 -23.25
N GLU A 61 69.04 17.03 -22.90
CA GLU A 61 67.61 17.20 -22.63
C GLU A 61 66.75 17.03 -23.89
N LEU A 62 67.19 17.59 -25.02
CA LEU A 62 66.53 17.40 -26.32
C LEU A 62 66.53 15.93 -26.76
N GLN A 63 67.62 15.20 -26.52
CA GLN A 63 67.70 13.77 -26.82
C GLN A 63 66.81 12.93 -25.89
N ALA A 64 66.74 13.27 -24.61
CA ALA A 64 65.84 12.63 -23.65
C ALA A 64 64.37 12.83 -24.05
N HIS A 65 63.99 14.06 -24.39
CA HIS A 65 62.64 14.40 -24.85
C HIS A 65 62.26 13.66 -26.15
N LEU A 66 63.18 13.59 -27.13
CA LEU A 66 62.95 12.83 -28.37
C LEU A 66 62.74 11.32 -28.11
N THR A 67 63.49 10.76 -27.15
CA THR A 67 63.37 9.34 -26.79
C THR A 67 62.05 9.06 -26.07
N SER A 68 61.61 9.98 -25.21
CA SER A 68 60.32 9.92 -24.52
C SER A 68 59.15 9.97 -25.51
N LEU A 69 59.15 10.94 -26.43
CA LEU A 69 58.11 11.06 -27.47
C LEU A 69 57.99 9.81 -28.35
N ASN A 70 59.12 9.17 -28.69
CA ASN A 70 59.09 7.92 -29.47
C ASN A 70 58.45 6.77 -28.68
N HIS A 71 58.69 6.67 -27.38
CA HIS A 71 58.03 5.66 -26.54
C HIS A 71 56.53 5.95 -26.41
N GLU A 72 56.15 7.20 -26.16
CA GLU A 72 54.75 7.60 -26.04
C GLU A 72 53.95 7.34 -27.34
N LEU A 73 54.57 7.59 -28.50
CA LEU A 73 53.95 7.27 -29.79
C LEU A 73 53.70 5.76 -29.95
N ILE A 74 54.68 4.93 -29.58
CA ILE A 74 54.56 3.46 -29.66
C ILE A 74 53.46 2.98 -28.70
N ASP A 75 53.41 3.53 -27.48
CA ASP A 75 52.40 3.19 -26.49
C ASP A 75 50.99 3.62 -26.93
N LEU A 76 50.85 4.80 -27.53
CA LEU A 76 49.57 5.27 -28.09
C LEU A 76 49.07 4.33 -29.21
N ILE A 77 49.96 3.97 -30.13
CA ILE A 77 49.64 3.05 -31.24
C ILE A 77 49.22 1.68 -30.68
N ASN A 78 49.96 1.15 -29.72
CA ASN A 78 49.67 -0.17 -29.13
C ASN A 78 48.36 -0.18 -28.33
N ARG A 79 48.07 0.90 -27.58
CA ARG A 79 46.82 1.05 -26.82
C ARG A 79 45.62 1.11 -27.74
N ASP A 80 45.67 2.00 -28.73
CA ASP A 80 44.54 2.21 -29.64
C ASP A 80 44.30 0.99 -30.55
N TYR A 81 45.36 0.22 -30.87
CA TYR A 81 45.24 -1.08 -31.54
C TYR A 81 44.54 -2.14 -30.66
N ALA A 82 44.88 -2.22 -29.37
CA ALA A 82 44.26 -3.15 -28.44
C ALA A 82 42.76 -2.85 -28.22
N ASP A 83 42.39 -1.58 -28.10
CA ASP A 83 41.01 -1.15 -27.93
C ASP A 83 40.17 -1.45 -29.17
N PHE A 84 40.71 -1.21 -30.37
CA PHE A 84 40.05 -1.52 -31.63
C PHE A 84 39.79 -3.03 -31.79
N VAL A 85 40.77 -3.88 -31.47
CA VAL A 85 40.61 -5.35 -31.54
C VAL A 85 39.61 -5.85 -30.50
N ASN A 86 39.60 -5.30 -29.29
CA ASN A 86 38.65 -5.66 -28.23
C ASN A 86 37.21 -5.26 -28.59
N LEU A 87 37.02 -4.08 -29.17
CA LEU A 87 35.69 -3.64 -29.62
C LEU A 87 35.20 -4.48 -30.81
N SER A 88 36.07 -4.78 -31.78
CA SER A 88 35.76 -5.62 -32.93
C SER A 88 35.35 -7.05 -32.51
N THR A 89 36.07 -7.67 -31.57
CA THR A 89 35.75 -9.01 -31.08
C THR A 89 34.43 -9.05 -30.29
N LYS A 90 34.14 -8.02 -29.49
CA LYS A 90 32.87 -7.93 -28.74
C LYS A 90 31.64 -7.71 -29.62
N LEU A 91 31.77 -7.00 -30.74
CA LEU A 91 30.66 -6.73 -31.65
C LEU A 91 30.26 -7.96 -32.48
N VAL A 92 31.19 -8.89 -32.74
CA VAL A 92 30.94 -10.11 -33.54
C VAL A 92 29.97 -11.09 -32.86
N ASP A 93 29.91 -11.09 -31.52
CA ASP A 93 29.07 -12.04 -30.76
C ASP A 93 27.64 -11.54 -30.45
N VAL A 94 27.33 -10.28 -30.76
CA VAL A 94 26.02 -9.69 -30.45
C VAL A 94 24.90 -10.35 -31.24
N ASP A 95 25.10 -10.60 -32.54
CA ASP A 95 24.10 -11.26 -33.39
C ASP A 95 23.82 -12.69 -32.92
N SER A 96 24.85 -13.41 -32.49
CA SER A 96 24.72 -14.76 -31.93
C SER A 96 23.95 -14.74 -30.60
N ALA A 97 24.19 -13.75 -29.74
CA ALA A 97 23.43 -13.57 -28.50
C ALA A 97 21.95 -13.24 -28.75
N VAL A 98 21.66 -12.36 -29.72
CA VAL A 98 20.28 -12.02 -30.13
C VAL A 98 19.55 -13.24 -30.68
N VAL A 99 20.21 -14.06 -31.50
CA VAL A 99 19.64 -15.31 -32.02
C VAL A 99 19.35 -16.30 -30.89
N ARG A 100 20.27 -16.46 -29.92
CA ARG A 100 20.07 -17.34 -28.75
C ARG A 100 18.91 -16.89 -27.85
N MET A 101 18.66 -15.58 -27.72
CA MET A 101 17.55 -15.06 -26.91
C MET A 101 16.18 -15.19 -27.60
N ARG A 102 16.14 -15.28 -28.94
CA ARG A 102 14.89 -15.30 -29.70
C ARG A 102 14.06 -16.56 -29.46
N ALA A 103 14.69 -17.73 -29.37
CA ALA A 103 13.98 -19.00 -29.20
C ALA A 103 13.27 -19.12 -27.83
N PRO A 104 13.91 -18.83 -26.68
CA PRO A 104 13.23 -18.85 -25.38
C PRO A 104 12.06 -17.87 -25.28
N LEU A 105 12.15 -16.70 -25.94
CA LEU A 105 11.08 -15.71 -25.94
C LEU A 105 9.86 -16.16 -26.76
N LEU A 106 10.09 -16.87 -27.87
CA LEU A 106 9.01 -17.47 -28.65
C LEU A 106 8.33 -18.60 -27.88
N GLU A 107 9.10 -19.47 -27.23
CA GLU A 107 8.57 -20.55 -26.40
C GLU A 107 7.73 -20.02 -25.22
N LEU A 108 8.20 -18.96 -24.56
CA LEU A 108 7.45 -18.30 -23.49
C LEU A 108 6.14 -17.71 -24.01
N ARG A 109 6.16 -17.09 -25.19
CA ARG A 109 4.95 -16.55 -25.83
C ARG A 109 3.93 -17.65 -26.13
N GLU A 110 4.38 -18.78 -26.66
CA GLU A 110 3.50 -19.93 -26.93
C GLU A 110 2.90 -20.53 -25.66
N LYS A 111 3.68 -20.64 -24.58
CA LYS A 111 3.18 -21.09 -23.27
C LYS A 111 2.13 -20.14 -22.68
N ILE A 112 2.34 -18.82 -22.79
CA ILE A 112 1.37 -17.82 -22.35
C ILE A 112 0.07 -17.91 -23.15
N GLU A 113 0.17 -18.08 -24.47
CA GLU A 113 -0.99 -18.26 -25.35
C GLU A 113 -1.77 -19.54 -25.02
N GLY A 114 -1.06 -20.66 -24.78
CA GLY A 114 -1.67 -21.92 -24.36
C GLY A 114 -2.39 -21.80 -23.00
N PHE A 115 -1.75 -21.15 -22.02
CA PHE A 115 -2.37 -20.90 -20.71
C PHE A 115 -3.62 -20.02 -20.83
N ARG A 116 -3.56 -18.95 -21.64
CA ARG A 116 -4.71 -18.07 -21.91
C ARG A 116 -5.86 -18.85 -22.56
N GLY A 117 -5.55 -19.75 -23.49
CA GLY A 117 -6.53 -20.66 -24.09
C GLY A 117 -7.20 -21.57 -23.05
N SER A 118 -6.41 -22.18 -22.16
CA SER A 118 -6.92 -23.02 -21.08
C SER A 118 -7.84 -22.25 -20.13
N VAL A 119 -7.44 -21.04 -19.71
CA VAL A 119 -8.27 -20.19 -18.82
C VAL A 119 -9.58 -19.81 -19.49
N LYS A 120 -9.55 -19.46 -20.78
CA LYS A 120 -10.76 -19.14 -21.55
C LYS A 120 -11.70 -20.33 -21.65
N SER A 121 -11.17 -21.54 -21.88
CA SER A 121 -11.96 -22.77 -21.92
C SER A 121 -12.61 -23.06 -20.56
N SER A 122 -11.86 -22.93 -19.46
CA SER A 122 -12.39 -23.12 -18.10
C SER A 122 -13.47 -22.09 -17.75
N LEU A 123 -13.32 -20.84 -18.18
CA LEU A 123 -14.33 -19.79 -17.99
C LEU A 123 -15.63 -20.12 -18.73
N VAL A 124 -15.54 -20.59 -19.98
CA VAL A 124 -16.72 -21.01 -20.75
C VAL A 124 -17.40 -22.21 -20.08
N ALA A 125 -16.64 -23.21 -19.65
CA ALA A 125 -17.18 -24.37 -18.95
C ALA A 125 -17.89 -23.97 -17.64
N LEU A 126 -17.29 -23.06 -16.86
CA LEU A 126 -17.89 -22.54 -15.63
C LEU A 126 -19.19 -21.77 -15.91
N LYS A 127 -19.19 -20.90 -16.93
CA LYS A 127 -20.38 -20.14 -17.32
C LYS A 127 -21.53 -21.07 -17.73
N ASN A 128 -21.25 -22.06 -18.55
CA ASN A 128 -22.25 -23.06 -18.96
C ASN A 128 -22.75 -23.88 -17.75
N GLY A 129 -21.86 -24.23 -16.81
CA GLY A 129 -22.24 -24.93 -15.59
C GLY A 129 -23.11 -24.09 -14.65
N LEU A 130 -22.87 -22.78 -14.55
CA LEU A 130 -23.71 -21.85 -13.80
C LEU A 130 -25.09 -21.68 -14.44
N GLU A 131 -25.14 -21.60 -15.77
CA GLU A 131 -26.40 -21.52 -16.52
C GLU A 131 -27.24 -22.80 -16.35
N GLN A 132 -26.62 -23.98 -16.45
CA GLN A 132 -27.27 -25.25 -16.14
C GLN A 132 -27.75 -25.33 -14.68
N ARG A 133 -26.96 -24.83 -13.72
CA ARG A 133 -27.39 -24.79 -12.31
C ARG A 133 -28.56 -23.84 -12.09
N SER A 134 -28.59 -22.71 -12.78
CA SER A 134 -29.72 -21.78 -12.76
C SER A 134 -30.99 -22.43 -13.29
N GLU A 135 -30.91 -23.13 -14.43
CA GLU A 135 -32.03 -23.87 -15.02
C GLU A 135 -32.49 -25.03 -14.13
N ALA A 136 -31.56 -25.77 -13.53
CA ALA A 136 -31.85 -26.84 -12.57
C ALA A 136 -32.49 -26.30 -11.28
N ALA A 137 -32.07 -25.12 -10.80
CA ALA A 137 -32.66 -24.47 -9.64
C ALA A 137 -34.08 -23.97 -9.95
N ALA A 138 -34.31 -23.37 -11.11
CA ALA A 138 -35.64 -22.93 -11.54
C ALA A 138 -36.62 -24.10 -11.71
N THR A 139 -36.16 -25.21 -12.33
CA THR A 139 -36.98 -26.43 -12.44
C THR A 139 -37.26 -27.08 -11.10
N ARG A 140 -36.28 -27.09 -10.19
CA ARG A 140 -36.47 -27.55 -8.81
C ARG A 140 -37.46 -26.69 -8.04
N GLU A 141 -37.38 -25.37 -8.15
CA GLU A 141 -38.33 -24.45 -7.51
C GLU A 141 -39.76 -24.70 -8.01
N VAL A 142 -39.94 -24.92 -9.32
CA VAL A 142 -41.23 -25.31 -9.90
C VAL A 142 -41.71 -26.66 -9.36
N LEU A 143 -40.83 -27.64 -9.21
CA LEU A 143 -41.13 -28.95 -8.64
C LEU A 143 -41.50 -28.86 -7.14
N GLU A 144 -40.78 -28.07 -6.36
CA GLU A 144 -41.08 -27.82 -4.94
C GLU A 144 -42.41 -27.07 -4.81
N LEU A 145 -42.69 -26.09 -5.67
CA LEU A 145 -44.00 -25.43 -5.72
C LEU A 145 -45.11 -26.41 -6.11
N LEU A 146 -44.89 -27.32 -7.07
CA LEU A 146 -45.83 -28.38 -7.42
C LEU A 146 -46.05 -29.36 -6.27
N LEU A 147 -44.99 -29.72 -5.53
CA LEU A 147 -45.05 -30.63 -4.40
C LEU A 147 -45.77 -29.99 -3.20
N ASP A 148 -45.49 -28.72 -2.92
CA ASP A 148 -46.18 -27.93 -1.90
C ASP A 148 -47.63 -27.70 -2.28
N THR A 149 -47.91 -27.39 -3.55
CA THR A 149 -49.29 -27.34 -4.07
C THR A 149 -49.95 -28.70 -3.91
N PHE A 150 -49.27 -29.81 -4.19
CA PHE A 150 -49.81 -31.16 -4.00
C PHE A 150 -50.01 -31.51 -2.53
N HIS A 151 -49.13 -31.06 -1.63
CA HIS A 151 -49.25 -31.26 -0.18
C HIS A 151 -50.32 -30.39 0.44
N VAL A 152 -50.45 -29.14 -0.01
CA VAL A 152 -51.50 -28.19 0.39
C VAL A 152 -52.83 -28.64 -0.20
N VAL A 153 -52.88 -29.08 -1.46
CA VAL A 153 -54.05 -29.70 -2.07
C VAL A 153 -54.38 -30.99 -1.34
N SER A 154 -53.43 -31.86 -0.94
CA SER A 154 -53.70 -33.10 -0.19
C SER A 154 -54.15 -32.84 1.26
N LYS A 155 -53.56 -31.85 1.94
CA LYS A 155 -53.98 -31.42 3.29
C LYS A 155 -55.33 -30.72 3.24
N ASN A 156 -55.58 -29.92 2.21
CA ASN A 156 -56.88 -29.32 1.93
C ASN A 156 -57.86 -30.34 1.32
N TRP A 157 -57.42 -31.45 0.73
CA TRP A 157 -58.28 -32.50 0.17
C TRP A 157 -59.02 -33.21 1.28
N ASN A 158 -58.36 -33.41 2.43
CA ASN A 158 -59.02 -33.90 3.65
C ASN A 158 -60.02 -32.89 4.25
N VAL A 159 -59.91 -31.60 3.92
CA VAL A 159 -60.87 -30.56 4.33
C VAL A 159 -61.97 -30.34 3.27
N VAL A 160 -61.67 -30.55 1.99
CA VAL A 160 -62.56 -30.39 0.84
C VAL A 160 -63.44 -31.63 0.64
N LEU A 161 -63.03 -32.82 1.09
CA LEU A 161 -63.92 -34.00 1.14
C LEU A 161 -65.06 -33.85 2.16
N LEU A 162 -64.99 -32.90 3.10
CA LEU A 162 -66.06 -32.65 4.07
C LEU A 162 -67.02 -31.51 3.67
N ILE A 163 -66.65 -30.66 2.70
CA ILE A 163 -67.48 -29.53 2.24
C ILE A 163 -67.30 -29.37 0.73
N GLY A 164 -68.16 -29.97 -0.10
CA GLY A 164 -68.22 -29.58 -1.52
C GLY A 164 -68.46 -30.69 -2.54
N ARG A 165 -69.38 -31.60 -2.27
CA ARG A 165 -70.10 -32.31 -3.34
C ARG A 165 -71.11 -31.33 -3.96
N CYS A 166 -70.66 -30.41 -4.81
CA CYS A 166 -71.52 -29.55 -5.66
C CYS A 166 -70.78 -29.02 -6.90
N HIS A 167 -71.03 -29.65 -8.05
CA HIS A 167 -71.23 -29.03 -9.37
C HIS A 167 -70.42 -27.77 -9.75
N PHE A 168 -69.11 -27.89 -10.03
CA PHE A 168 -68.42 -26.80 -10.76
C PHE A 168 -67.21 -27.20 -11.62
N TRP A 169 -66.79 -28.46 -11.63
CA TRP A 169 -65.51 -28.85 -12.26
C TRP A 169 -65.56 -29.28 -13.73
N ASP A 170 -66.74 -29.44 -14.34
CA ASP A 170 -66.83 -29.88 -15.75
C ASP A 170 -66.92 -28.73 -16.78
N GLU A 171 -67.03 -27.46 -16.38
CA GLU A 171 -67.25 -26.35 -17.32
C GLU A 171 -66.04 -25.41 -17.51
N CYS A 172 -64.96 -25.57 -16.74
CA CYS A 172 -63.84 -24.60 -16.74
C CYS A 172 -62.61 -25.01 -17.56
N VAL A 173 -62.60 -26.17 -18.22
CA VAL A 173 -61.49 -26.58 -19.11
C VAL A 173 -61.54 -25.87 -20.48
N LEU A 174 -62.55 -25.03 -20.72
CA LEU A 174 -62.78 -24.38 -22.00
C LEU A 174 -62.81 -22.84 -21.94
N TYR A 175 -61.99 -22.14 -21.15
CA TYR A 175 -61.82 -20.67 -21.37
C TYR A 175 -60.45 -20.10 -20.94
N SER A 176 -59.62 -19.82 -21.96
CA SER A 176 -58.67 -18.69 -22.08
C SER A 176 -57.45 -18.58 -21.13
N GLU A 177 -56.27 -18.39 -21.74
CA GLU A 177 -54.99 -17.88 -21.19
C GLU A 177 -55.08 -16.62 -20.29
N LYS A 178 -56.25 -15.96 -20.22
CA LYS A 178 -56.53 -14.87 -19.28
C LYS A 178 -56.85 -15.37 -17.86
N GLY A 179 -57.43 -16.56 -17.72
CA GLY A 179 -57.73 -17.17 -16.42
C GLY A 179 -56.46 -17.55 -15.64
N ALA A 180 -55.50 -18.21 -16.29
CA ALA A 180 -54.25 -18.64 -15.67
C ALA A 180 -53.40 -17.47 -15.11
N ARG A 181 -53.43 -16.30 -15.76
CA ARG A 181 -52.79 -15.06 -15.26
C ARG A 181 -53.50 -14.48 -14.04
N SER A 182 -54.83 -14.64 -13.96
CA SER A 182 -55.63 -14.23 -12.80
C SER A 182 -55.40 -15.15 -11.60
N TRP A 183 -55.27 -16.46 -11.83
CA TRP A 183 -54.97 -17.44 -10.77
C TRP A 183 -53.57 -17.26 -10.19
N LYS A 184 -52.54 -17.12 -11.03
CA LYS A 184 -51.18 -16.79 -10.55
C LYS A 184 -51.13 -15.48 -9.76
N ARG A 185 -51.95 -14.49 -10.13
CA ARG A 185 -52.09 -13.22 -9.41
C ARG A 185 -52.73 -13.40 -8.03
N LEU A 186 -53.85 -14.14 -7.95
CA LEU A 186 -54.55 -14.42 -6.69
C LEU A 186 -53.71 -15.30 -5.75
N GLU A 187 -52.96 -16.24 -6.31
CA GLU A 187 -52.02 -17.10 -5.57
C GLU A 187 -50.86 -16.28 -4.98
N LEU A 188 -50.22 -15.41 -5.77
CA LEU A 188 -49.19 -14.47 -5.29
C LEU A 188 -49.74 -13.50 -4.23
N GLU A 189 -50.96 -12.99 -4.41
CA GLU A 189 -51.62 -12.10 -3.45
C GLU A 189 -51.90 -12.82 -2.12
N PHE A 190 -52.37 -14.06 -2.16
CA PHE A 190 -52.61 -14.87 -0.96
C PHE A 190 -51.32 -15.24 -0.23
N ILE A 191 -50.27 -15.63 -0.97
CA ILE A 191 -48.94 -15.94 -0.40
C ILE A 191 -48.34 -14.69 0.25
N MET A 192 -48.31 -13.55 -0.43
CA MET A 192 -47.76 -12.32 0.13
C MET A 192 -48.56 -11.84 1.34
N LYS A 193 -49.90 -11.90 1.29
CA LYS A 193 -50.74 -11.50 2.42
C LYS A 193 -50.53 -12.42 3.64
N GLY A 194 -50.43 -13.73 3.41
CA GLY A 194 -50.14 -14.70 4.46
C GLY A 194 -48.77 -14.50 5.10
N ILE A 195 -47.73 -14.21 4.30
CA ILE A 195 -46.38 -13.90 4.81
C ILE A 195 -46.41 -12.61 5.64
N VAL A 196 -47.04 -11.54 5.15
CA VAL A 196 -47.13 -10.26 5.87
C VAL A 196 -47.92 -10.40 7.19
N GLU A 197 -49.04 -11.12 7.19
CA GLU A 197 -49.83 -11.35 8.40
C GLU A 197 -49.10 -12.23 9.42
N LYS A 198 -48.36 -13.24 8.95
CA LYS A 198 -47.48 -14.05 9.81
C LYS A 198 -46.35 -13.22 10.40
N LEU A 199 -45.67 -12.40 9.59
CA LEU A 199 -44.61 -11.50 10.05
C LEU A 199 -45.12 -10.53 11.11
N ILE A 200 -46.28 -9.90 10.90
CA ILE A 200 -46.86 -8.95 11.86
C ILE A 200 -47.28 -9.63 13.16
N LYS A 201 -47.66 -10.91 13.13
CA LYS A 201 -48.04 -11.68 14.32
C LYS A 201 -46.84 -12.18 15.13
N GLU A 202 -45.74 -12.50 14.45
CA GLU A 202 -44.51 -13.01 15.05
C GLU A 202 -43.54 -11.90 15.48
N LEU A 203 -43.64 -10.69 14.89
CA LEU A 203 -42.93 -9.52 15.37
C LEU A 203 -43.64 -8.93 16.62
N PRO A 204 -42.90 -8.58 17.68
CA PRO A 204 -43.46 -7.89 18.84
C PRO A 204 -43.92 -6.47 18.48
N SER A 205 -44.92 -5.97 19.22
CA SER A 205 -45.48 -4.62 19.03
C SER A 205 -44.55 -3.49 19.46
N VAL A 206 -43.58 -3.75 20.34
CA VAL A 206 -42.60 -2.77 20.84
C VAL A 206 -41.24 -3.47 21.07
N PRO A 207 -40.10 -2.88 20.64
CA PRO A 207 -38.77 -3.45 20.85
C PRO A 207 -38.35 -3.61 22.33
N ALA A 208 -38.97 -2.83 23.23
CA ALA A 208 -38.61 -2.74 24.66
C ALA A 208 -39.19 -3.86 25.55
N ASP A 209 -40.15 -4.66 25.06
CA ASP A 209 -40.84 -5.68 25.88
C ASP A 209 -39.93 -6.86 26.32
N TRP A 210 -38.70 -6.91 25.81
CA TRP A 210 -37.76 -8.01 26.06
C TRP A 210 -36.66 -7.69 27.08
N SER A 211 -36.60 -6.44 27.57
CA SER A 211 -35.57 -5.97 28.50
C SER A 211 -35.87 -6.23 29.98
N ASN A 212 -37.08 -6.64 30.37
CA ASN A 212 -37.44 -6.80 31.78
C ASN A 212 -37.77 -8.24 32.13
N GLY A 213 -36.73 -9.00 32.50
CA GLY A 213 -36.86 -10.20 33.29
C GLY A 213 -37.09 -9.89 34.77
N ASP A 214 -38.11 -9.10 35.11
CA ASP A 214 -38.65 -9.04 36.48
C ASP A 214 -39.98 -9.81 36.50
N VAL A 215 -39.85 -11.13 36.53
CA VAL A 215 -40.96 -12.02 36.84
C VAL A 215 -41.27 -11.82 38.32
N ASN A 216 -42.30 -11.04 38.61
CA ASN A 216 -42.93 -11.00 39.93
C ASN A 216 -43.60 -12.37 40.18
N SER A 217 -42.81 -13.34 40.63
CA SER A 217 -43.28 -14.63 41.16
C SER A 217 -42.80 -14.73 42.59
N THR A 218 -43.67 -14.29 43.50
CA THR A 218 -43.46 -14.42 44.94
C THR A 218 -43.64 -15.88 45.35
N GLU A 219 -42.61 -16.42 46.00
CA GLU A 219 -42.56 -17.63 46.85
C GLU A 219 -42.58 -18.99 46.11
N LYS A 220 -41.68 -19.97 46.33
CA LYS A 220 -40.84 -20.33 47.48
C LYS A 220 -39.76 -21.37 47.06
N ASN A 221 -38.52 -21.14 47.50
CA ASN A 221 -37.49 -22.09 47.96
C ASN A 221 -37.18 -23.38 47.17
N ALA A 222 -36.01 -23.41 46.52
CA ALA A 222 -34.96 -24.43 46.75
C ALA A 222 -33.64 -24.00 46.07
N ALA A 223 -32.53 -24.14 46.79
CA ALA A 223 -31.19 -23.82 46.33
C ALA A 223 -30.69 -24.81 45.27
N SER A 224 -30.16 -24.31 44.15
CA SER A 224 -28.95 -24.84 43.48
C SER A 224 -28.63 -24.04 42.21
N ASN A 225 -27.34 -23.71 42.04
CA ASN A 225 -26.66 -23.18 40.85
C ASN A 225 -27.41 -23.32 39.50
N GLY A 226 -27.76 -22.20 38.86
CA GLY A 226 -28.32 -22.23 37.50
C GLY A 226 -28.74 -20.89 36.87
N SER A 227 -28.17 -19.74 37.26
CA SER A 227 -28.67 -18.44 36.79
C SER A 227 -28.04 -17.93 35.48
N ILE A 228 -26.99 -18.57 34.95
CA ILE A 228 -26.31 -18.12 33.71
C ILE A 228 -26.95 -18.75 32.46
N GLU A 229 -27.44 -20.00 32.53
CA GLU A 229 -27.96 -20.73 31.35
C GLU A 229 -29.34 -20.27 30.86
N ASN A 230 -30.19 -19.73 31.74
CA ASN A 230 -31.54 -19.28 31.36
C ASN A 230 -31.54 -18.00 30.51
N GLY A 231 -30.57 -17.09 30.71
CA GLY A 231 -30.48 -15.84 29.94
C GLY A 231 -29.98 -16.08 28.50
N THR A 232 -28.98 -16.95 28.34
CA THR A 232 -28.42 -17.32 27.03
C THR A 232 -29.44 -18.04 26.16
N ASN A 233 -30.25 -18.93 26.74
CA ASN A 233 -31.31 -19.66 26.02
C ASN A 233 -32.40 -18.72 25.47
N VAL A 234 -32.80 -17.72 26.26
CA VAL A 234 -33.81 -16.73 25.83
C VAL A 234 -33.26 -15.83 24.70
N ARG A 235 -32.01 -15.38 24.79
CA ARG A 235 -31.38 -14.57 23.74
C ARG A 235 -31.15 -15.34 22.45
N GLU A 236 -30.69 -16.58 22.56
CA GLU A 236 -30.50 -17.47 21.42
C GLU A 236 -31.82 -17.74 20.71
N THR A 237 -32.88 -18.11 21.45
CA THR A 237 -34.21 -18.34 20.86
C THR A 237 -34.79 -17.09 20.18
N GLN A 238 -34.58 -15.90 20.75
CA GLN A 238 -34.95 -14.63 20.12
C GLN A 238 -34.15 -14.37 18.82
N SER A 239 -32.83 -14.57 18.85
CA SER A 239 -31.97 -14.36 17.68
C SER A 239 -32.32 -15.32 16.52
N MET A 240 -32.68 -16.58 16.84
CA MET A 240 -33.14 -17.56 15.85
C MET A 240 -34.49 -17.18 15.24
N LEU A 241 -35.41 -16.61 16.04
CA LEU A 241 -36.69 -16.12 15.53
C LEU A 241 -36.46 -14.96 14.55
N LEU A 242 -35.60 -14.01 14.91
CA LEU A 242 -35.27 -12.87 14.05
C LEU A 242 -34.58 -13.29 12.75
N GLU A 243 -33.68 -14.28 12.78
CA GLU A 243 -33.07 -14.85 11.56
C GLU A 243 -34.12 -15.45 10.61
N ARG A 244 -35.07 -16.23 11.15
CA ARG A 244 -36.17 -16.79 10.36
C ARG A 244 -37.07 -15.70 9.77
N ILE A 245 -37.41 -14.69 10.57
CA ILE A 245 -38.21 -13.54 10.14
C ILE A 245 -37.49 -12.76 9.02
N ALA A 246 -36.17 -12.56 9.16
CA ALA A 246 -35.34 -11.93 8.13
C ALA A 246 -35.32 -12.71 6.82
N SER A 247 -35.21 -14.05 6.88
CA SER A 247 -35.30 -14.90 5.70
C SER A 247 -36.67 -14.81 5.01
N GLU A 248 -37.75 -14.78 5.78
CA GLU A 248 -39.11 -14.60 5.24
C GLU A 248 -39.31 -13.20 4.64
N MET A 249 -38.72 -12.18 5.26
CA MET A 249 -38.72 -10.81 4.74
C MET A 249 -37.98 -10.72 3.39
N ASN A 250 -36.84 -11.42 3.26
CA ASN A 250 -36.12 -11.50 2.00
C ASN A 250 -36.96 -12.19 0.91
N ARG A 251 -37.62 -13.30 1.25
CA ARG A 251 -38.55 -14.00 0.35
C ARG A 251 -39.72 -13.10 -0.08
N LEU A 252 -40.25 -12.30 0.84
CA LEU A 252 -41.28 -11.33 0.53
C LEU A 252 -40.79 -10.23 -0.43
N LYS A 253 -39.59 -9.67 -0.19
CA LYS A 253 -38.94 -8.71 -1.10
C LYS A 253 -38.80 -9.29 -2.51
N PHE A 254 -38.41 -10.56 -2.63
CA PHE A 254 -38.34 -11.26 -3.92
C PHE A 254 -39.70 -11.30 -4.63
N TYR A 255 -40.78 -11.68 -3.96
CA TYR A 255 -42.12 -11.72 -4.57
C TYR A 255 -42.62 -10.33 -4.99
N ILE A 256 -42.35 -9.30 -4.19
CA ILE A 256 -42.70 -7.91 -4.54
C ILE A 256 -41.96 -7.47 -5.82
N ALA A 257 -40.68 -7.80 -5.94
CA ALA A 257 -39.87 -7.48 -7.12
C ALA A 257 -40.40 -8.17 -8.39
N HIS A 258 -41.04 -9.35 -8.27
CA HIS A 258 -41.63 -10.08 -9.40
C HIS A 258 -43.07 -9.62 -9.74
N ALA A 259 -43.77 -8.99 -8.81
CA ALA A 259 -45.17 -8.62 -8.94
C ALA A 259 -45.40 -7.14 -9.32
N GLN A 260 -44.36 -6.42 -9.77
CA GLN A 260 -44.37 -4.98 -10.07
C GLN A 260 -45.62 -4.52 -10.87
N ASN A 261 -46.17 -3.35 -10.50
CA ASN A 261 -47.33 -2.66 -11.10
C ASN A 261 -48.74 -3.13 -10.69
N LEU A 262 -48.92 -3.77 -9.54
CA LEU A 262 -50.25 -4.16 -9.02
C LEU A 262 -50.76 -3.21 -7.91
N PRO A 263 -52.04 -2.75 -7.95
CA PRO A 263 -52.57 -1.79 -6.98
C PRO A 263 -52.55 -2.28 -5.52
N PHE A 264 -52.66 -3.60 -5.30
CA PHE A 264 -52.64 -4.17 -3.96
C PHE A 264 -51.26 -4.07 -3.30
N ILE A 265 -50.17 -4.07 -4.09
CA ILE A 265 -48.81 -3.95 -3.59
C ILE A 265 -48.61 -2.59 -2.93
N GLN A 266 -49.19 -1.52 -3.49
CA GLN A 266 -49.14 -0.17 -2.91
C GLN A 266 -49.79 -0.09 -1.52
N ASN A 267 -50.85 -0.89 -1.27
CA ASN A 267 -51.49 -0.98 0.04
C ASN A 267 -50.66 -1.81 1.04
N MET A 268 -50.03 -2.88 0.57
CA MET A 268 -49.20 -3.75 1.40
C MET A 268 -47.81 -3.14 1.68
N GLU A 269 -47.29 -2.31 0.79
CA GLU A 269 -45.98 -1.69 0.88
C GLU A 269 -45.79 -0.92 2.19
N LYS A 270 -46.80 -0.15 2.64
CA LYS A 270 -46.75 0.54 3.94
C LYS A 270 -46.62 -0.41 5.12
N ARG A 271 -47.32 -1.57 5.09
CA ARG A 271 -47.23 -2.59 6.15
C ARG A 271 -45.87 -3.29 6.13
N ILE A 272 -45.34 -3.54 4.94
CA ILE A 272 -44.04 -4.18 4.74
C ILE A 272 -42.91 -3.25 5.21
N GLN A 273 -42.97 -1.96 4.89
CA GLN A 273 -42.04 -0.95 5.40
C GLN A 273 -42.09 -0.87 6.93
N GLY A 274 -43.28 -0.86 7.52
CA GLY A 274 -43.43 -0.90 8.98
C GLY A 274 -42.82 -2.15 9.62
N ALA A 275 -43.06 -3.33 9.03
CA ALA A 275 -42.47 -4.58 9.51
C ALA A 275 -40.95 -4.62 9.32
N SER A 276 -40.41 -4.05 8.24
CA SER A 276 -38.96 -3.92 8.02
C SER A 276 -38.31 -3.05 9.08
N LEU A 277 -38.90 -1.88 9.39
CA LEU A 277 -38.39 -0.97 10.42
C LEU A 277 -38.39 -1.61 11.81
N LEU A 278 -39.45 -2.35 12.15
CA LEU A 278 -39.53 -3.09 13.41
C LEU A 278 -38.52 -4.23 13.47
N LEU A 279 -38.31 -4.94 12.35
CA LEU A 279 -37.27 -5.96 12.24
C LEU A 279 -35.88 -5.36 12.43
N ASP A 280 -35.56 -4.26 11.74
CA ASP A 280 -34.28 -3.56 11.87
C ASP A 280 -34.02 -3.10 13.32
N ALA A 281 -35.03 -2.53 13.98
CA ALA A 281 -34.94 -2.10 15.38
C ALA A 281 -34.73 -3.28 16.34
N SER A 282 -35.52 -4.36 16.18
CA SER A 282 -35.43 -5.55 17.03
C SER A 282 -34.10 -6.28 16.84
N LEU A 283 -33.64 -6.37 15.59
CA LEU A 283 -32.35 -6.96 15.24
C LEU A 283 -31.20 -6.12 15.79
N GLY A 284 -31.32 -4.79 15.75
CA GLY A 284 -30.33 -3.89 16.35
C GLY A 284 -30.21 -4.08 17.85
N HIS A 285 -31.32 -4.13 18.58
CA HIS A 285 -31.32 -4.39 20.03
C HIS A 285 -30.74 -5.77 20.36
N CYS A 286 -31.17 -6.83 19.65
CA CYS A 286 -30.67 -8.18 19.87
C CYS A 286 -29.17 -8.29 19.57
N PHE A 287 -28.68 -7.58 18.55
CA PHE A 287 -27.27 -7.55 18.21
C PHE A 287 -26.44 -6.80 19.25
N VAL A 288 -26.89 -5.64 19.74
CA VAL A 288 -26.23 -4.92 20.84
C VAL A 288 -26.14 -5.80 22.09
N ASP A 289 -27.25 -6.43 22.48
CA ASP A 289 -27.32 -7.30 23.65
C ASP A 289 -26.40 -8.52 23.49
N GLY A 290 -26.33 -9.11 22.29
CA GLY A 290 -25.38 -10.16 21.95
C GLY A 290 -23.92 -9.71 22.05
N LEU A 291 -23.59 -8.51 21.58
CA LEU A 291 -22.24 -7.94 21.64
C LEU A 291 -21.78 -7.65 23.08
N GLU A 292 -22.64 -7.07 23.91
CA GLU A 292 -22.32 -6.70 25.30
C GLU A 292 -21.98 -7.92 26.16
N HIS A 293 -22.65 -9.05 25.90
CA HIS A 293 -22.48 -10.29 26.65
C HIS A 293 -21.58 -11.32 25.93
N ARG A 294 -21.11 -11.01 24.72
CA ARG A 294 -20.31 -11.91 23.86
C ARG A 294 -20.96 -13.27 23.61
N ASP A 295 -22.26 -13.26 23.32
CA ASP A 295 -23.01 -14.47 22.98
C ASP A 295 -22.80 -14.81 21.49
N GLU A 296 -21.98 -15.82 21.21
CA GLU A 296 -21.58 -16.21 19.86
C GLU A 296 -22.78 -16.63 18.99
N ASN A 297 -23.74 -17.37 19.54
CA ASN A 297 -24.89 -17.88 18.80
C ASN A 297 -25.84 -16.74 18.45
N ALA A 298 -26.10 -15.85 19.41
CA ALA A 298 -26.93 -14.67 19.17
C ALA A 298 -26.33 -13.75 18.10
N ILE A 299 -25.01 -13.50 18.18
CA ILE A 299 -24.28 -12.70 17.20
C ILE A 299 -24.35 -13.35 15.82
N TYR A 300 -24.04 -14.65 15.71
CA TYR A 300 -24.05 -15.36 14.44
C TYR A 300 -25.44 -15.33 13.76
N ASN A 301 -26.50 -15.59 14.53
CA ASN A 301 -27.87 -15.53 14.03
C ASN A 301 -28.25 -14.10 13.59
N CYS A 302 -27.86 -13.08 14.36
CA CYS A 302 -28.10 -11.69 13.99
C CYS A 302 -27.36 -11.29 12.70
N LEU A 303 -26.09 -11.71 12.54
CA LEU A 303 -25.33 -11.44 11.32
C LEU A 303 -25.93 -12.13 10.09
N ARG A 304 -26.41 -13.38 10.24
CA ARG A 304 -27.17 -14.05 9.18
C ARG A 304 -28.46 -13.32 8.83
N ALA A 305 -29.18 -12.83 9.83
CA ALA A 305 -30.39 -12.04 9.62
C ALA A 305 -30.08 -10.74 8.84
N TYR A 306 -29.01 -10.02 9.22
CA TYR A 306 -28.56 -8.81 8.51
C TYR A 306 -28.15 -9.10 7.06
N ALA A 307 -27.43 -10.20 6.83
CA ALA A 307 -27.07 -10.64 5.48
C ALA A 307 -28.31 -11.00 4.65
N ALA A 308 -29.31 -11.66 5.25
CA ALA A 308 -30.55 -12.04 4.56
C ALA A 308 -31.37 -10.82 4.12
N ILE A 309 -31.38 -9.73 4.88
CA ILE A 309 -32.11 -8.50 4.52
C ILE A 309 -31.30 -7.52 3.67
N ASP A 310 -30.04 -7.85 3.35
CA ASP A 310 -29.06 -7.00 2.64
C ASP A 310 -28.77 -5.67 3.36
N ASN A 311 -28.70 -5.72 4.70
CA ASN A 311 -28.41 -4.54 5.54
C ASN A 311 -27.10 -4.74 6.32
N THR A 312 -26.00 -4.93 5.60
CA THR A 312 -24.67 -5.16 6.21
C THR A 312 -24.13 -3.92 6.93
N SER A 313 -24.41 -2.74 6.37
CA SER A 313 -23.95 -1.45 6.91
C SER A 313 -24.50 -1.17 8.31
N SER A 314 -25.74 -1.53 8.62
CA SER A 314 -26.29 -1.37 9.98
C SER A 314 -25.54 -2.21 11.01
N ALA A 315 -25.21 -3.47 10.69
CA ALA A 315 -24.45 -4.32 11.61
C ALA A 315 -23.04 -3.76 11.88
N GLU A 316 -22.36 -3.30 10.83
CA GLU A 316 -21.03 -2.67 10.93
C GLU A 316 -21.07 -1.37 11.76
N GLU A 317 -22.12 -0.57 11.59
CA GLU A 317 -22.35 0.66 12.35
C GLU A 317 -22.63 0.38 13.84
N ILE A 318 -23.46 -0.62 14.15
CA ILE A 318 -23.74 -1.01 15.53
C ILE A 318 -22.48 -1.52 16.20
N PHE A 319 -21.73 -2.42 15.56
CA PHE A 319 -20.46 -2.89 16.10
C PHE A 319 -19.47 -1.73 16.32
N ARG A 320 -19.42 -0.77 15.39
CA ARG A 320 -18.59 0.43 15.53
C ARG A 320 -18.97 1.25 16.75
N THR A 321 -20.26 1.55 16.93
CA THR A 321 -20.73 2.47 17.97
C THR A 321 -20.78 1.82 19.35
N THR A 322 -21.13 0.54 19.45
CA THR A 322 -21.26 -0.18 20.73
C THR A 322 -19.91 -0.63 21.29
N ILE A 323 -19.01 -1.16 20.45
CA ILE A 323 -17.74 -1.76 20.91
C ILE A 323 -16.54 -0.87 20.56
N VAL A 324 -16.36 -0.54 19.28
CA VAL A 324 -15.12 0.11 18.82
C VAL A 324 -14.99 1.55 19.32
N ALA A 325 -16.03 2.37 19.16
CA ALA A 325 -16.02 3.79 19.52
C ALA A 325 -15.66 4.04 21.00
N PRO A 326 -16.27 3.37 22.01
CA PRO A 326 -15.88 3.58 23.40
C PRO A 326 -14.47 3.08 23.72
N LEU A 327 -13.94 2.08 22.99
CA LEU A 327 -12.56 1.64 23.15
C LEU A 327 -11.57 2.68 22.59
N ILE A 328 -11.82 3.16 21.37
CA ILE A 328 -10.95 4.15 20.73
C ILE A 328 -11.02 5.50 21.44
N GLN A 329 -12.18 5.92 21.93
CA GLN A 329 -12.33 7.18 22.68
C GLN A 329 -11.52 7.19 23.99
N LYS A 330 -11.29 6.02 24.63
CA LYS A 330 -10.43 5.91 25.81
C LYS A 330 -8.96 6.15 25.46
N ILE A 331 -8.52 5.75 24.27
CA ILE A 331 -7.13 5.87 23.80
C ILE A 331 -6.87 7.25 23.19
N ILE A 332 -7.79 7.73 22.35
CA ILE A 332 -7.75 9.05 21.71
C ILE A 332 -8.97 9.85 22.14
N PRO A 333 -8.90 10.56 23.29
CA PRO A 333 -9.97 11.40 23.77
C PRO A 333 -10.23 12.55 22.80
N HIS A 334 -11.49 12.76 22.46
CA HIS A 334 -11.92 13.90 21.64
C HIS A 334 -13.11 14.58 22.32
N GLY A 335 -12.86 15.73 22.95
CA GLY A 335 -13.86 16.52 23.65
C GLY A 335 -13.36 17.94 24.00
N PRO A 336 -14.25 18.92 24.15
CA PRO A 336 -13.88 20.34 24.37
C PRO A 336 -13.30 20.64 25.76
N SER A 337 -13.13 19.62 26.62
CA SER A 337 -12.65 19.76 28.00
C SER A 337 -11.29 19.09 28.26
N GLY A 338 -10.53 18.79 27.20
CA GLY A 338 -9.11 18.42 27.31
C GLY A 338 -8.26 19.68 27.57
N GLY A 339 -8.25 20.12 28.82
CA GLY A 339 -7.35 21.17 29.28
C GLY A 339 -5.90 20.83 28.98
N VAL A 340 -5.11 21.90 28.82
CA VAL A 340 -3.65 21.91 28.69
C VAL A 340 -3.02 20.92 29.69
N VAL A 341 -2.71 19.72 29.23
CA VAL A 341 -1.81 18.79 29.90
C VAL A 341 -0.66 18.57 28.94
N GLY A 342 0.52 18.98 29.40
CA GLY A 342 1.69 19.19 28.57
C GLY A 342 2.21 17.94 27.86
N ALA A 343 2.81 18.19 26.70
CA ALA A 343 4.12 17.66 26.34
C ALA A 343 4.38 16.17 26.62
N SER A 344 3.50 15.29 26.09
CA SER A 344 3.87 13.90 25.83
C SER A 344 3.35 13.47 24.46
N GLY A 345 4.04 13.95 23.41
CA GLY A 345 4.13 13.36 22.07
C GLY A 345 2.83 13.26 21.24
N ASP A 346 2.80 13.96 20.11
CA ASP A 346 1.92 13.69 18.95
C ASP A 346 2.17 12.31 18.29
N GLY A 347 2.73 11.35 19.03
CA GLY A 347 3.15 10.04 18.56
C GLY A 347 1.97 9.10 18.48
N LEU A 348 1.48 8.87 17.25
CA LEU A 348 0.44 7.88 16.96
C LEU A 348 0.88 6.44 17.24
N GLU A 349 2.19 6.20 17.31
CA GLU A 349 2.76 4.87 17.51
C GLU A 349 2.23 4.19 18.78
N ASN A 350 2.26 4.89 19.92
CA ASN A 350 1.76 4.36 21.19
C ASN A 350 0.24 4.15 21.15
N ASP A 351 -0.51 5.10 20.57
CA ASP A 351 -1.95 4.96 20.40
C ASP A 351 -2.28 3.70 19.59
N TYR A 352 -1.58 3.47 18.47
CA TYR A 352 -1.78 2.26 17.66
C TYR A 352 -1.42 0.99 18.42
N GLN A 353 -0.37 0.99 19.26
CA GLN A 353 -0.05 -0.18 20.08
C GLN A 353 -1.15 -0.50 21.09
N GLU A 354 -1.77 0.52 21.69
CA GLU A 354 -2.92 0.33 22.57
C GLU A 354 -4.16 -0.15 21.80
N ILE A 355 -4.42 0.44 20.62
CA ILE A 355 -5.53 0.04 19.76
C ILE A 355 -5.40 -1.42 19.33
N LYS A 356 -4.20 -1.87 18.93
CA LYS A 356 -3.94 -3.27 18.56
C LYS A 356 -4.27 -4.23 19.70
N LYS A 357 -3.87 -3.90 20.92
CA LYS A 357 -4.20 -4.70 22.13
C LYS A 357 -5.71 -4.75 22.37
N CYS A 358 -6.42 -3.64 22.20
CA CYS A 358 -7.88 -3.59 22.31
C CYS A 358 -8.57 -4.40 21.21
N ILE A 359 -8.08 -4.38 19.98
CA ILE A 359 -8.63 -5.20 18.89
C ILE A 359 -8.50 -6.69 19.22
N GLU A 360 -7.31 -7.11 19.66
CA GLU A 360 -7.05 -8.51 20.00
C GLU A 360 -7.91 -8.99 21.17
N LYS A 361 -8.08 -8.15 22.19
CA LYS A 361 -8.88 -8.49 23.38
C LYS A 361 -10.39 -8.43 23.13
N ASP A 362 -10.85 -7.36 22.49
CA ASP A 362 -12.25 -6.97 22.52
C ASP A 362 -12.95 -7.13 21.18
N CYS A 363 -12.25 -7.17 20.04
CA CYS A 363 -12.86 -7.27 18.70
C CYS A 363 -12.64 -8.65 18.03
N LYS A 364 -11.61 -9.39 18.43
CA LYS A 364 -11.20 -10.66 17.81
C LYS A 364 -12.33 -11.68 17.69
N PHE A 365 -13.13 -11.85 18.73
CA PHE A 365 -14.26 -12.80 18.75
C PHE A 365 -15.24 -12.59 17.58
N LEU A 366 -15.61 -11.35 17.26
CA LEU A 366 -16.52 -11.05 16.15
C LEU A 366 -15.85 -11.19 14.78
N LEU A 367 -14.56 -10.86 14.69
CA LEU A 367 -13.77 -11.10 13.48
C LEU A 367 -13.65 -12.59 13.17
N GLU A 368 -13.52 -13.44 14.18
CA GLU A 368 -13.50 -14.91 14.03
C GLU A 368 -14.87 -15.44 13.59
N ILE A 369 -15.97 -14.99 14.20
CA ILE A 369 -17.33 -15.38 13.78
C ILE A 369 -17.61 -14.99 12.31
N SER A 370 -17.24 -13.78 11.90
CA SER A 370 -17.47 -13.29 10.53
C SER A 370 -16.52 -13.92 9.48
N SER A 371 -15.34 -14.39 9.90
CA SER A 371 -14.38 -15.05 9.01
C SER A 371 -14.48 -16.57 9.01
N ALA A 372 -15.34 -17.16 9.85
CA ALA A 372 -15.54 -18.61 9.94
C ALA A 372 -15.89 -19.23 8.57
N GLU A 373 -15.24 -20.35 8.25
CA GLU A 373 -15.46 -21.08 7.00
C GLU A 373 -16.91 -21.55 6.89
N ASN A 374 -17.51 -21.45 5.70
CA ASN A 374 -18.89 -21.83 5.41
C ASN A 374 -19.98 -21.03 6.18
N SER A 375 -19.60 -19.96 6.87
CA SER A 375 -20.55 -19.09 7.59
C SER A 375 -21.46 -18.29 6.64
N GLY A 376 -20.99 -17.98 5.44
CA GLY A 376 -21.66 -17.05 4.51
C GLY A 376 -21.53 -15.58 4.92
N LEU A 377 -20.74 -15.26 5.96
CA LEU A 377 -20.62 -13.92 6.55
C LEU A 377 -19.49 -13.07 5.95
N HIS A 378 -18.84 -13.52 4.87
CA HIS A 378 -17.79 -12.75 4.17
C HIS A 378 -18.30 -11.49 3.44
N VAL A 379 -19.61 -11.24 3.49
CA VAL A 379 -20.24 -10.03 2.93
C VAL A 379 -19.95 -8.80 3.81
N PHE A 380 -19.67 -9.01 5.11
CA PHE A 380 -19.35 -7.93 6.05
C PHE A 380 -17.87 -7.54 6.01
N ASP A 381 -17.60 -6.24 6.17
CA ASP A 381 -16.26 -5.64 6.18
C ASP A 381 -16.01 -4.86 7.48
N PHE A 382 -16.20 -5.52 8.63
CA PHE A 382 -16.02 -4.93 9.98
C PHE A 382 -14.65 -4.28 10.20
N LEU A 383 -13.58 -4.83 9.60
CA LEU A 383 -12.23 -4.24 9.67
C LEU A 383 -12.21 -2.82 9.09
N ALA A 384 -12.86 -2.61 7.95
CA ALA A 384 -12.88 -1.33 7.26
C ALA A 384 -13.93 -0.39 7.87
N ASN A 385 -15.19 -0.82 7.87
CA ASN A 385 -16.34 0.05 8.14
C ASN A 385 -16.62 0.25 9.63
N SER A 386 -16.04 -0.58 10.50
CA SER A 386 -16.12 -0.39 11.95
C SER A 386 -14.79 0.07 12.52
N ILE A 387 -13.73 -0.75 12.43
CA ILE A 387 -12.46 -0.48 13.12
C ILE A 387 -11.70 0.68 12.48
N LEU A 388 -11.30 0.55 11.21
CA LEU A 388 -10.50 1.56 10.53
C LEU A 388 -11.26 2.90 10.42
N LYS A 389 -12.56 2.86 10.16
CA LYS A 389 -13.43 4.05 10.12
C LYS A 389 -13.43 4.82 11.45
N GLU A 390 -13.54 4.12 12.58
CA GLU A 390 -13.56 4.78 13.89
C GLU A 390 -12.18 5.32 14.26
N VAL A 391 -11.11 4.56 14.01
CA VAL A 391 -9.73 5.01 14.23
C VAL A 391 -9.45 6.29 13.42
N LEU A 392 -9.82 6.32 12.14
CA LEU A 392 -9.68 7.51 11.31
C LEU A 392 -10.46 8.71 11.86
N SER A 393 -11.71 8.49 12.28
CA SER A 393 -12.57 9.52 12.90
C SER A 393 -11.92 10.09 14.17
N ALA A 394 -11.41 9.21 15.04
CA ALA A 394 -10.78 9.60 16.30
C ALA A 394 -9.49 10.39 16.08
N ILE A 395 -8.62 9.97 15.15
CA ILE A 395 -7.39 10.70 14.85
C ILE A 395 -7.72 12.08 14.26
N LYS A 396 -8.66 12.17 13.31
CA LYS A 396 -9.08 13.45 12.72
C LYS A 396 -9.61 14.44 13.76
N LYS A 397 -10.35 13.96 14.76
CA LYS A 397 -10.96 14.80 15.80
C LYS A 397 -10.01 15.10 16.96
N GLY A 398 -9.25 14.11 17.44
CA GLY A 398 -8.41 14.21 18.62
C GLY A 398 -7.00 14.71 18.34
N LYS A 399 -6.40 14.31 17.21
CA LYS A 399 -5.01 14.63 16.84
C LYS A 399 -4.88 15.05 15.36
N PRO A 400 -5.55 16.12 14.90
CA PRO A 400 -5.49 16.55 13.50
C PRO A 400 -4.06 16.93 13.05
N GLY A 401 -3.21 17.39 13.98
CA GLY A 401 -1.81 17.69 13.72
C GLY A 401 -0.96 16.48 13.33
N ALA A 402 -1.39 15.26 13.64
CA ALA A 402 -0.63 14.04 13.37
C ALA A 402 -0.45 13.74 11.87
N PHE A 403 -1.37 14.22 11.03
CA PHE A 403 -1.28 14.13 9.57
C PHE A 403 -0.52 15.31 8.93
N SER A 404 -0.05 16.28 9.72
CA SER A 404 0.57 17.49 9.19
C SER A 404 1.98 17.21 8.66
N PRO A 405 2.26 17.46 7.36
CA PRO A 405 3.61 17.32 6.83
C PRO A 405 4.56 18.41 7.33
N GLY A 406 4.07 19.47 7.97
CA GLY A 406 4.87 20.60 8.45
C GLY A 406 5.92 20.24 9.51
N ARG A 407 5.82 19.05 10.11
CA ARG A 407 6.87 18.45 10.96
C ARG A 407 7.31 17.13 10.31
N PRO A 408 8.23 17.15 9.33
CA PRO A 408 8.52 15.97 8.49
C PRO A 408 8.93 14.73 9.28
N THR A 409 9.77 14.87 10.30
CA THR A 409 10.24 13.73 11.10
C THR A 409 9.09 13.02 11.82
N GLU A 410 8.20 13.77 12.46
CA GLU A 410 7.02 13.20 13.13
C GLU A 410 6.00 12.68 12.14
N PHE A 411 5.77 13.39 11.04
CA PHE A 411 4.92 12.91 9.94
C PHE A 411 5.38 11.54 9.45
N LEU A 412 6.68 11.32 9.29
CA LEU A 412 7.22 10.03 8.85
C LEU A 412 7.00 8.93 9.89
N ILE A 413 7.28 9.19 11.17
CA ILE A 413 7.08 8.23 12.26
C ILE A 413 5.60 7.82 12.32
N ASN A 414 4.70 8.81 12.28
CA ASN A 414 3.25 8.61 12.30
C ASN A 414 2.76 7.87 11.05
N TYR A 415 3.28 8.19 9.87
CA TYR A 415 2.97 7.51 8.62
C TYR A 415 3.40 6.04 8.64
N LYS A 416 4.64 5.75 9.05
CA LYS A 416 5.15 4.39 9.18
C LYS A 416 4.36 3.58 10.21
N SER A 417 4.06 4.17 11.36
CA SER A 417 3.23 3.54 12.40
C SER A 417 1.82 3.24 11.88
N SER A 418 1.28 4.11 11.03
CA SER A 418 -0.03 3.90 10.40
C SER A 418 0.01 2.77 9.37
N LEU A 419 1.08 2.64 8.59
CA LEU A 419 1.27 1.51 7.67
C LEU A 419 1.42 0.18 8.43
N ASP A 420 2.17 0.17 9.53
CA ASP A 420 2.32 -0.99 10.40
C ASP A 420 0.98 -1.38 11.06
N PHE A 421 0.18 -0.40 11.48
CA PHE A 421 -1.19 -0.62 11.95
C PHE A 421 -2.08 -1.23 10.86
N LEU A 422 -2.06 -0.71 9.64
CA LEU A 422 -2.80 -1.29 8.51
C LEU A 422 -2.34 -2.73 8.21
N GLY A 423 -1.04 -3.00 8.26
CA GLY A 423 -0.49 -4.36 8.12
C GLY A 423 -0.99 -5.31 9.22
N HIS A 424 -1.15 -4.82 10.45
CA HIS A 424 -1.76 -5.60 11.54
C HIS A 424 -3.24 -5.91 11.25
N LEU A 425 -4.02 -4.95 10.75
CA LEU A 425 -5.41 -5.19 10.35
C LEU A 425 -5.51 -6.19 9.20
N GLU A 426 -4.62 -6.10 8.21
CA GLU A 426 -4.53 -7.06 7.10
C GLU A 426 -4.21 -8.48 7.58
N GLY A 427 -3.56 -8.63 8.74
CA GLY A 427 -3.30 -9.92 9.36
C GLY A 427 -4.56 -10.69 9.78
N TYR A 428 -5.69 -10.00 9.99
CA TYR A 428 -6.99 -10.62 10.27
C TYR A 428 -7.74 -11.04 8.99
N CYS A 429 -7.25 -10.68 7.80
CA CYS A 429 -7.86 -11.12 6.55
C CYS A 429 -7.52 -12.59 6.28
N PRO A 430 -8.51 -13.47 5.99
CA PRO A 430 -8.26 -14.90 5.83
C PRO A 430 -7.51 -15.26 4.54
N SER A 431 -7.46 -14.37 3.55
CA SER A 431 -6.82 -14.62 2.26
C SER A 431 -6.27 -13.36 1.59
N ARG A 432 -5.39 -13.52 0.60
CA ARG A 432 -4.87 -12.42 -0.24
C ARG A 432 -5.98 -11.67 -0.99
N SER A 433 -7.05 -12.36 -1.37
CA SER A 433 -8.22 -11.74 -2.00
C SER A 433 -8.94 -10.82 -1.02
N ALA A 434 -9.10 -11.25 0.24
CA ALA A 434 -9.71 -10.43 1.29
C ALA A 434 -8.86 -9.18 1.60
N VAL A 435 -7.53 -9.31 1.61
CA VAL A 435 -6.62 -8.13 1.73
C VAL A 435 -6.82 -7.15 0.58
N THR A 436 -6.99 -7.65 -0.65
CA THR A 436 -7.18 -6.79 -1.82
C THR A 436 -8.54 -6.08 -1.77
N LYS A 437 -9.59 -6.79 -1.31
CA LYS A 437 -10.92 -6.19 -1.05
C LYS A 437 -10.80 -5.09 0.01
N PHE A 438 -10.16 -5.38 1.15
CA PHE A 438 -9.95 -4.42 2.24
C PHE A 438 -9.20 -3.16 1.78
N ARG A 439 -8.14 -3.30 0.97
CA ARG A 439 -7.40 -2.15 0.40
C ARG A 439 -8.21 -1.34 -0.62
N ALA A 440 -9.21 -1.95 -1.24
CA ALA A 440 -10.10 -1.29 -2.20
C ALA A 440 -11.26 -0.54 -1.53
N GLU A 441 -11.49 -0.77 -0.23
CA GLU A 441 -12.56 -0.10 0.50
C GLU A 441 -12.37 1.42 0.54
N ALA A 442 -13.48 2.15 0.44
CA ALA A 442 -13.47 3.61 0.36
C ALA A 442 -12.77 4.25 1.56
N ILE A 443 -12.96 3.68 2.75
CA ILE A 443 -12.35 4.19 3.99
C ILE A 443 -10.84 3.95 4.06
N TYR A 444 -10.34 2.85 3.48
CA TYR A 444 -8.89 2.60 3.38
C TYR A 444 -8.24 3.63 2.47
N ILE A 445 -8.87 3.89 1.31
CA ILE A 445 -8.42 4.92 0.37
C ILE A 445 -8.46 6.31 1.03
N GLU A 446 -9.53 6.62 1.76
CA GLU A 446 -9.67 7.89 2.48
C GLU A 446 -8.60 8.05 3.57
N PHE A 447 -8.29 6.99 4.31
CA PHE A 447 -7.23 6.96 5.31
C PHE A 447 -5.88 7.27 4.67
N MET A 448 -5.54 6.58 3.57
CA MET A 448 -4.29 6.80 2.84
C MET A 448 -4.20 8.21 2.24
N LYS A 449 -5.34 8.77 1.80
CA LYS A 449 -5.41 10.14 1.25
C LYS A 449 -5.11 11.24 2.28
N GLN A 450 -5.24 10.96 3.58
CA GLN A 450 -4.85 11.94 4.62
C GLN A 450 -3.34 12.21 4.61
N TRP A 451 -2.54 11.23 4.19
CA TRP A 451 -1.09 11.32 4.18
C TRP A 451 -0.60 12.00 2.90
N ASN A 452 -0.34 13.31 2.99
CA ASN A 452 0.21 14.06 1.87
C ASN A 452 1.72 13.82 1.70
N VAL A 453 2.06 12.62 1.22
CA VAL A 453 3.45 12.19 0.95
C VAL A 453 4.12 13.11 -0.08
N GLY A 454 3.35 13.74 -0.98
CA GLY A 454 3.86 14.71 -1.94
C GLY A 454 4.46 15.95 -1.26
N VAL A 455 3.70 16.59 -0.37
CA VAL A 455 4.17 17.77 0.39
C VAL A 455 5.30 17.40 1.34
N TYR A 456 5.24 16.22 1.97
CA TYR A 456 6.36 15.70 2.76
C TYR A 456 7.66 15.66 1.95
N PHE A 457 7.61 15.06 0.74
CA PHE A 457 8.78 15.00 -0.13
C PHE A 457 9.26 16.40 -0.53
N SER A 458 8.37 17.35 -0.83
CA SER A 458 8.76 18.73 -1.15
C SER A 458 9.51 19.42 0.00
N LEU A 459 9.08 19.21 1.24
CA LEU A 459 9.76 19.75 2.42
C LEU A 459 11.14 19.11 2.62
N ARG A 460 11.23 17.78 2.52
CA ARG A 460 12.52 17.06 2.59
C ARG A 460 13.46 17.43 1.45
N PHE A 461 12.92 17.62 0.24
CA PHE A 461 13.67 18.12 -0.91
C PHE A 461 14.27 19.48 -0.61
N GLN A 462 13.47 20.43 -0.10
CA GLN A 462 13.94 21.78 0.21
C GLN A 462 14.99 21.77 1.34
N GLU A 463 14.81 20.92 2.35
CA GLU A 463 15.76 20.74 3.44
C GLU A 463 17.12 20.21 2.92
N ILE A 464 17.10 19.12 2.15
CA ILE A 464 18.33 18.48 1.64
C ILE A 464 19.00 19.33 0.56
N ALA A 465 18.25 19.73 -0.47
CA ALA A 465 18.80 20.51 -1.58
C ALA A 465 19.19 21.91 -1.13
N GLY A 466 18.41 22.55 -0.25
CA GLY A 466 18.71 23.87 0.29
C GLY A 466 19.96 23.88 1.18
N ALA A 467 20.22 22.80 1.93
CA ALA A 467 21.46 22.64 2.69
C ALA A 467 22.69 22.59 1.77
N LEU A 468 22.62 21.82 0.68
CA LEU A 468 23.69 21.79 -0.32
C LEU A 468 23.84 23.15 -1.03
N ASP A 469 22.74 23.74 -1.52
CA ASP A 469 22.76 25.01 -2.24
C ASP A 469 23.37 26.13 -1.37
N SER A 470 23.06 26.15 -0.07
CA SER A 470 23.66 27.09 0.90
C SER A 470 25.16 26.86 1.10
N ALA A 471 25.60 25.60 1.13
CA ALA A 471 27.03 25.27 1.22
C ALA A 471 27.79 25.68 -0.05
N LEU A 472 27.20 25.47 -1.23
CA LEU A 472 27.80 25.85 -2.52
C LEU A 472 27.82 27.36 -2.76
N ALA A 473 26.86 28.10 -2.20
CA ALA A 473 26.82 29.57 -2.24
C ALA A 473 27.89 30.24 -1.37
N THR A 474 28.59 29.47 -0.52
CA THR A 474 29.66 30.00 0.32
C THR A 474 30.85 30.42 -0.55
N THR A 475 31.30 31.67 -0.37
CA THR A 475 32.33 32.34 -1.21
C THR A 475 33.77 31.95 -0.86
N SER A 476 33.99 31.02 0.06
CA SER A 476 35.30 30.55 0.49
C SER A 476 35.32 29.03 0.71
N LEU A 477 36.42 28.39 0.32
CA LEU A 477 36.69 26.99 0.62
C LEU A 477 37.21 26.91 2.06
N VAL A 478 36.39 26.39 2.98
CA VAL A 478 36.79 26.23 4.38
C VAL A 478 37.20 24.78 4.60
N PRO A 479 38.46 24.50 4.98
CA PRO A 479 38.89 23.18 5.41
C PRO A 479 38.14 22.74 6.67
N VAL A 480 37.75 21.47 6.73
CA VAL A 480 37.19 20.90 7.96
C VAL A 480 38.33 20.66 8.96
N HIS A 481 38.48 21.53 9.96
CA HIS A 481 39.40 21.28 11.06
C HIS A 481 38.86 20.12 11.92
N ASN A 482 39.50 18.96 11.83
CA ASN A 482 39.27 17.84 12.73
C ASN A 482 39.63 18.25 14.17
N SER A 483 38.63 18.48 15.01
CA SER A 483 38.82 18.45 16.47
C SER A 483 39.15 17.00 16.89
N PRO A 484 40.22 16.75 17.66
CA PRO A 484 40.57 15.41 18.09
C PRO A 484 39.68 15.01 19.26
N SER A 485 38.49 14.49 18.98
CA SER A 485 37.72 13.77 20.00
C SER A 485 37.06 12.52 19.42
N GLY A 486 37.75 11.40 19.60
CA GLY A 486 37.15 10.11 19.96
C GLY A 486 36.27 9.39 18.94
N ASN A 487 36.81 8.27 18.47
CA ASN A 487 36.13 7.10 17.90
C ASN A 487 35.58 7.17 16.46
N GLY A 488 36.39 6.60 15.56
CA GLY A 488 35.93 5.58 14.60
C GLY A 488 35.17 6.07 13.37
N SER A 489 35.86 6.09 12.22
CA SER A 489 35.32 6.17 10.84
C SER A 489 34.85 7.52 10.29
N SER A 490 35.46 8.64 10.72
CA SER A 490 35.24 9.94 10.06
C SER A 490 36.06 10.02 8.76
N GLN A 491 35.35 10.08 7.64
CA GLN A 491 35.91 10.11 6.28
C GLN A 491 36.83 11.31 6.03
N ASP A 492 37.90 11.06 5.28
CA ASP A 492 38.94 11.99 4.78
C ASP A 492 38.40 13.06 3.79
N LEU A 493 37.25 13.65 4.06
CA LEU A 493 36.71 14.75 3.27
C LEU A 493 37.14 16.08 3.87
N THR A 494 38.03 16.75 3.16
CA THR A 494 38.70 17.98 3.60
C THR A 494 37.88 19.24 3.37
N LEU A 495 36.92 19.22 2.43
CA LEU A 495 36.08 20.36 2.08
C LEU A 495 34.68 20.25 2.69
N LYS A 496 34.22 21.34 3.32
CA LYS A 496 32.87 21.44 3.89
C LYS A 496 31.78 21.15 2.85
N GLN A 497 31.93 21.61 1.61
CA GLN A 497 30.98 21.40 0.52
C GLN A 497 30.84 19.91 0.15
N SER A 498 31.96 19.18 0.11
CA SER A 498 31.98 17.74 -0.16
C SER A 498 31.36 16.93 0.99
N VAL A 499 31.59 17.34 2.23
CA VAL A 499 30.94 16.75 3.42
C VAL A 499 29.44 16.95 3.36
N THR A 500 28.97 18.17 3.09
CA THR A 500 27.53 18.47 2.98
C THR A 500 26.87 17.72 1.83
N LEU A 501 27.55 17.54 0.69
CA LEU A 501 27.05 16.68 -0.39
C LEU A 501 26.85 15.24 0.11
N LEU A 502 27.88 14.65 0.73
CA LEU A 502 27.81 13.26 1.17
C LEU A 502 26.73 13.06 2.24
N GLU A 503 26.58 14.00 3.16
CA GLU A 503 25.50 14.00 4.15
C GLU A 503 24.12 14.13 3.50
N SER A 504 23.98 14.98 2.47
CA SER A 504 22.74 15.14 1.70
C SER A 504 22.37 13.87 0.93
N LEU A 505 23.35 13.21 0.31
CA LEU A 505 23.17 11.94 -0.39
C LEU A 505 22.77 10.83 0.58
N ARG A 506 23.45 10.72 1.73
CA ARG A 506 23.08 9.78 2.79
C ARG A 506 21.67 10.03 3.29
N SER A 507 21.31 11.29 3.53
CA SER A 507 19.99 11.67 4.04
C SER A 507 18.86 11.25 3.11
N CYS A 508 19.08 11.23 1.78
CA CYS A 508 18.07 10.74 0.82
C CYS A 508 17.67 9.26 1.03
N TRP A 509 18.55 8.46 1.63
CA TRP A 509 18.39 7.00 1.77
C TRP A 509 18.38 6.52 3.22
N ARG A 510 18.44 7.44 4.19
CA ARG A 510 18.25 7.11 5.60
C ARG A 510 16.82 6.70 5.87
N GLU A 511 16.63 5.72 6.75
CA GLU A 511 15.29 5.27 7.14
C GLU A 511 14.45 6.41 7.74
N ASP A 512 15.07 7.37 8.42
CA ASP A 512 14.41 8.53 9.05
C ASP A 512 13.91 9.60 8.05
N PHE A 513 14.17 9.38 6.76
CA PHE A 513 13.81 10.29 5.66
C PHE A 513 13.07 9.58 4.52
N LEU A 514 13.36 8.29 4.31
CA LEU A 514 12.87 7.54 3.17
C LEU A 514 11.42 7.07 3.36
N ILE A 515 10.58 7.44 2.39
CA ILE A 515 9.29 6.79 2.13
C ILE A 515 9.43 5.99 0.85
N LEU A 516 9.25 4.67 0.93
CA LEU A 516 9.53 3.74 -0.19
C LEU A 516 8.69 4.06 -1.44
N SER A 517 7.45 4.52 -1.28
CA SER A 517 6.58 4.92 -2.40
C SER A 517 7.05 6.18 -3.15
N CYS A 518 8.05 6.90 -2.62
CA CYS A 518 8.69 8.05 -3.26
C CYS A 518 10.17 7.78 -3.57
N SER A 519 10.59 6.52 -3.59
CA SER A 519 11.98 6.12 -3.89
C SER A 519 12.46 6.63 -5.25
N ASP A 520 11.58 6.68 -6.26
CA ASP A 520 11.84 7.29 -7.57
C ASP A 520 12.22 8.78 -7.45
N LYS A 521 11.52 9.51 -6.57
CA LYS A 521 11.77 10.94 -6.32
C LYS A 521 13.05 11.18 -5.53
N PHE A 522 13.34 10.35 -4.53
CA PHE A 522 14.60 10.41 -3.78
C PHE A 522 15.81 10.02 -4.65
N LEU A 523 15.65 9.06 -5.56
CA LEU A 523 16.67 8.74 -6.56
C LEU A 523 16.93 9.93 -7.49
N ARG A 524 15.87 10.56 -7.99
CA ARG A 524 16.00 11.76 -8.81
C ARG A 524 16.70 12.89 -8.06
N LEU A 525 16.37 13.12 -6.78
CA LEU A 525 17.05 14.10 -5.94
C LEU A 525 18.54 13.77 -5.80
N THR A 526 18.89 12.51 -5.53
CA THR A 526 20.29 12.03 -5.43
C THR A 526 21.09 12.42 -6.68
N LEU A 527 20.55 12.14 -7.87
CA LEU A 527 21.19 12.49 -9.14
C LEU A 527 21.29 14.01 -9.36
N GLN A 528 20.27 14.76 -8.94
CA GLN A 528 20.28 16.22 -9.02
C GLN A 528 21.36 16.84 -8.11
N LEU A 529 21.55 16.32 -6.89
CA LEU A 529 22.60 16.78 -5.98
C LEU A 529 24.00 16.55 -6.58
N LEU A 530 24.25 15.36 -7.14
CA LEU A 530 25.51 15.04 -7.82
C LEU A 530 25.76 15.95 -9.03
N SER A 531 24.73 16.16 -9.86
CA SER A 531 24.84 17.04 -11.03
C SER A 531 25.12 18.49 -10.63
N ARG A 532 24.44 19.01 -9.60
CA ARG A 532 24.66 20.37 -9.09
C ARG A 532 26.09 20.55 -8.59
N PHE A 533 26.58 19.59 -7.81
CA PHE A 533 27.95 19.64 -7.29
C PHE A 533 28.99 19.56 -8.41
N SER A 534 28.82 18.65 -9.37
CA SER A 534 29.70 18.53 -10.53
C SER A 534 29.73 19.81 -11.38
N ASN A 535 28.56 20.42 -11.62
CA ASN A 535 28.48 21.69 -12.35
C ASN A 535 29.14 22.85 -11.58
N TRP A 536 28.95 22.92 -10.26
CA TRP A 536 29.60 23.92 -9.41
C TRP A 536 31.13 23.80 -9.45
N LEU A 537 31.66 22.58 -9.31
CA LEU A 537 33.10 22.31 -9.44
C LEU A 537 33.63 22.70 -10.82
N SER A 538 32.97 22.24 -11.88
CA SER A 538 33.41 22.46 -13.26
C SER A 538 33.40 23.95 -13.62
N SER A 539 32.37 24.68 -13.18
CA SER A 539 32.24 26.13 -13.40
C SER A 539 33.30 26.92 -12.62
N GLY A 540 33.56 26.54 -11.36
CA GLY A 540 34.61 27.19 -10.56
C GLY A 540 36.02 26.96 -11.13
N LEU A 541 36.33 25.74 -11.57
CA LEU A 541 37.61 25.42 -12.23
C LEU A 541 37.78 26.20 -13.55
N ALA A 542 36.71 26.32 -14.36
CA ALA A 542 36.73 27.08 -15.61
C ALA A 542 36.90 28.60 -15.40
N ALA A 543 36.24 29.17 -14.38
CA ALA A 543 36.35 30.59 -14.03
C ALA A 543 37.79 30.97 -13.65
N ARG A 544 38.50 30.09 -12.93
CA ARG A 544 39.91 30.29 -12.59
C ARG A 544 40.84 30.21 -13.80
N LYS A 545 40.63 29.23 -14.69
CA LYS A 545 41.44 29.05 -15.92
C LYS A 545 41.38 30.27 -16.84
N THR A 546 40.26 30.99 -16.83
CA THR A 546 40.01 32.16 -17.71
C THR A 546 40.38 33.49 -17.06
N GLY A 547 40.81 33.51 -15.79
CA GLY A 547 41.19 34.74 -15.06
C GLY A 547 40.06 35.76 -14.92
N ASN A 548 38.82 35.38 -15.21
CA ASN A 548 37.71 36.32 -15.38
C ASN A 548 36.98 36.51 -14.05
N THR A 549 37.24 37.63 -13.37
CA THR A 549 36.55 38.10 -12.16
C THR A 549 35.18 38.71 -12.48
N GLY A 550 34.43 38.08 -13.38
CA GLY A 550 33.08 38.49 -13.73
C GLY A 550 32.11 38.10 -12.61
N SER A 551 31.41 39.11 -12.07
CA SER A 551 30.38 39.05 -11.02
C SER A 551 29.20 38.12 -11.35
N ASN A 552 29.43 36.81 -11.35
CA ASN A 552 28.37 35.82 -11.39
C ASN A 552 28.35 35.06 -10.07
N SER A 553 27.23 35.17 -9.35
CA SER A 553 27.03 34.63 -8.02
C SER A 553 27.13 33.10 -8.01
N GLY A 554 28.09 32.57 -7.25
CA GLY A 554 28.19 31.13 -6.94
C GLY A 554 29.58 30.48 -7.09
N TYR A 555 30.54 31.14 -7.75
CA TYR A 555 31.91 30.63 -7.94
C TYR A 555 33.00 31.62 -7.51
N GLU A 556 32.64 32.58 -6.66
CA GLU A 556 33.56 33.54 -6.04
C GLU A 556 34.66 32.85 -5.20
N TRP A 557 34.40 31.62 -4.73
CA TRP A 557 35.40 30.76 -4.08
C TRP A 557 36.61 30.50 -4.98
N ALA A 558 36.43 30.46 -6.31
CA ALA A 558 37.53 30.20 -7.23
C ALA A 558 38.54 31.35 -7.30
N ALA A 559 38.09 32.58 -6.99
CA ALA A 559 38.90 33.79 -6.92
C ALA A 559 39.50 34.02 -5.53
N SER A 560 38.85 33.57 -4.46
CA SER A 560 39.31 33.71 -3.07
C SER A 560 40.21 32.56 -2.59
N ALA A 561 40.15 31.39 -3.22
CA ALA A 561 40.94 30.21 -2.84
C ALA A 561 42.44 30.37 -3.13
N VAL A 562 43.25 30.17 -2.08
CA VAL A 562 44.72 30.18 -2.12
C VAL A 562 45.21 28.86 -2.75
N PRO A 563 46.36 28.80 -3.44
CA PRO A 563 46.87 27.55 -4.03
C PRO A 563 46.89 26.34 -3.06
N ASN A 564 47.11 26.58 -1.76
CA ASN A 564 47.07 25.54 -0.72
C ASN A 564 45.68 24.97 -0.46
N ASP A 565 44.60 25.71 -0.74
CA ASP A 565 43.21 25.26 -0.55
C ASP A 565 42.83 24.18 -1.59
N PHE A 566 43.58 24.07 -2.69
CA PHE A 566 43.36 23.10 -3.76
C PHE A 566 43.99 21.72 -3.50
N LEU A 567 44.99 21.64 -2.61
CA LEU A 567 45.44 20.34 -2.08
C LEU A 567 44.26 19.60 -1.43
N TYR A 568 43.36 20.35 -0.80
CA TYR A 568 42.14 19.81 -0.18
C TYR A 568 41.00 19.52 -1.17
N VAL A 569 41.07 20.00 -2.42
CA VAL A 569 40.13 19.64 -3.50
C VAL A 569 40.58 18.34 -4.18
N CYS A 570 41.89 18.16 -4.38
CA CYS A 570 42.47 17.01 -5.09
C CYS A 570 42.61 15.74 -4.22
N VAL A 571 42.58 15.84 -2.89
CA VAL A 571 42.68 14.67 -1.98
C VAL A 571 41.37 13.86 -1.89
N VAL A 572 40.29 14.31 -2.52
CA VAL A 572 39.10 13.47 -2.74
C VAL A 572 39.31 12.64 -4.03
N SER A 573 40.24 11.69 -3.98
CA SER A 573 40.46 10.69 -5.04
C SER A 573 40.36 9.28 -4.46
#